data_AF-A0A662P5T0-F1
#
_entry.id   AF-A0A662P5T0-F1
#
_cell.length_a   1.000
_cell.length_b   1.000
_cell.length_c   1.000
_cell.angle_alpha   90.00
_cell.angle_beta   90.00
_cell.angle_gamma   90.00
#
_symmetry.space_group_name_H-M   'P 1'
#
loop_
_entity.id
_entity.type
_entity.pdbx_description
1 polymer ?
#
loop_
_entity_poly.entity_id
_entity_poly.type
_entity_poly.pdbx_seq_one_letter_code
_entity_poly.pdbx_strand_id
1 'polypeptide(L)'
;MREEKETHDLKNPFYSGFVLIFISELGDKTQITSGLFAARYNPLFVLIGIMISLTLLSIMAIYLGKFISTRINERILSKIGGIVFILIGVVFLVT
;
A
#
# COMPACT_ATOMS: atom_id res chain seq x y z
N MET A 1 2.30 30.58 11.42
CA MET A 1 3.20 30.36 10.26
C MET A 1 2.83 28.97 9.75
N ARG A 2 1.81 28.82 8.89
CA ARG A 2 1.84 28.90 7.42
C ARG A 2 3.06 28.21 6.82
N GLU A 3 2.93 26.89 6.65
CA GLU A 3 3.52 26.11 5.57
C GLU A 3 2.32 25.32 4.98
N GLU A 4 1.73 25.89 3.93
CA GLU A 4 1.67 25.32 2.57
C GLU A 4 0.66 24.16 2.45
N LYS A 5 -0.59 24.43 2.05
CA LYS A 5 -1.04 24.37 0.64
C LYS A 5 -0.50 23.14 -0.12
N GLU A 6 -1.17 22.02 0.04
CA GLU A 6 -1.63 21.26 -1.13
C GLU A 6 -3.12 20.99 -1.01
N THR A 7 -3.88 22.00 -1.44
CA THR A 7 -5.20 21.84 -2.00
C THR A 7 -5.12 20.93 -3.22
N HIS A 8 -5.09 19.60 -3.02
CA HIS A 8 -5.56 18.69 -4.06
C HIS A 8 -7.02 18.41 -3.76
N ASP A 9 -7.85 19.37 -4.18
CA ASP A 9 -9.28 19.20 -4.40
C ASP A 9 -9.47 18.14 -5.51
N LEU A 10 -9.21 16.89 -5.17
CA LEU A 10 -9.50 15.74 -6.00
C LEU A 10 -10.96 15.43 -5.76
N LYS A 11 -11.82 16.10 -6.54
CA LYS A 11 -13.30 15.95 -6.57
C LYS A 11 -13.81 14.50 -6.62
N ASN A 12 -12.92 13.52 -6.83
CA ASN A 12 -13.26 12.11 -6.80
C ASN A 12 -12.24 11.30 -5.95
N PRO A 13 -12.61 10.81 -4.76
CA PRO A 13 -11.72 10.03 -3.90
C PRO A 13 -11.20 8.74 -4.56
N PHE A 14 -11.91 8.22 -5.56
CA PHE A 14 -11.43 7.11 -6.39
C PHE A 14 -10.13 7.46 -7.13
N TYR A 15 -10.06 8.63 -7.76
CA TYR A 15 -8.90 9.03 -8.57
C TYR A 15 -7.69 9.28 -7.68
N SER A 16 -7.88 9.91 -6.52
CA SER A 16 -6.83 10.12 -5.52
C SER A 16 -6.25 8.79 -5.03
N GLY A 17 -7.11 7.88 -4.58
CA GLY A 17 -6.67 6.56 -4.11
C GLY A 17 -5.98 5.75 -5.21
N PHE A 18 -6.52 5.78 -6.43
CA PHE A 18 -5.91 5.10 -7.57
C PHE A 18 -4.51 5.62 -7.87
N VAL A 19 -4.33 6.94 -8.02
CA VAL A 19 -3.02 7.52 -8.34
C VAL A 19 -2.02 7.28 -7.20
N LEU A 20 -2.44 7.44 -5.94
CA LEU A 20 -1.59 7.20 -4.78
C LEU A 20 -1.09 5.75 -4.74
N ILE A 21 -1.98 4.78 -4.87
CA ILE A 21 -1.64 3.35 -4.85
C ILE A 21 -0.80 2.99 -6.08
N PHE A 22 -1.19 3.47 -7.26
CA PHE A 22 -0.48 3.19 -8.50
C PHE A 22 0.98 3.64 -8.40
N ILE A 23 1.23 4.90 -8.05
CA ILE A 23 2.60 5.41 -7.88
C ILE A 23 3.35 4.66 -6.77
N SER A 24 2.67 4.30 -5.68
CA SER A 24 3.29 3.56 -4.58
C SER A 24 3.65 2.11 -4.93
N GLU A 25 2.94 1.48 -5.88
CA GLU A 25 3.18 0.09 -6.27
C GLU A 25 4.05 -0.06 -7.54
N LEU A 26 4.30 1.03 -8.28
CA LEU A 26 5.16 0.99 -9.47
C LEU A 26 6.57 0.49 -9.12
N GLY A 27 6.95 -0.66 -9.67
CA GLY A 27 8.27 -1.25 -9.46
C GLY A 27 8.43 -1.98 -8.13
N ASP A 28 7.32 -2.31 -7.44
CA ASP A 28 7.38 -3.13 -6.24
C ASP A 28 7.92 -4.55 -6.55
N LYS A 29 8.47 -5.20 -5.53
CA LYS A 29 9.00 -6.57 -5.59
C LYS A 29 7.94 -7.56 -6.08
N THR A 30 6.66 -7.32 -5.80
CA THR A 30 5.54 -8.12 -6.31
C THR A 30 5.43 -8.04 -7.83
N GLN A 31 5.70 -6.87 -8.44
CA GLN A 31 5.67 -6.67 -9.90
C GLN A 31 6.83 -7.38 -10.61
N ILE A 32 8.03 -7.38 -10.00
CA ILE A 32 9.19 -8.11 -10.53
C ILE A 32 8.94 -9.63 -10.41
N THR A 33 8.42 -10.07 -9.27
CA THR A 33 8.13 -11.49 -9.00
C THR A 33 7.05 -12.02 -9.94
N SER A 34 6.00 -11.24 -10.20
CA SER A 34 4.95 -11.58 -11.16
C SER A 34 5.48 -11.68 -12.59
N GLY A 35 6.31 -10.74 -13.03
CA GLY A 35 6.98 -10.82 -14.33
C GLY A 35 7.86 -12.06 -14.48
N LEU A 36 8.60 -12.41 -13.42
CA LEU A 36 9.43 -13.63 -13.40
C LEU A 36 8.58 -14.91 -13.50
N PHE A 37 7.45 -14.96 -12.76
CA PHE A 37 6.51 -16.07 -12.88
C PHE A 37 5.89 -16.15 -14.28
N ALA A 38 5.55 -15.03 -14.88
CA ALA A 38 4.99 -14.98 -16.23
C ALA A 38 5.99 -15.41 -17.31
N ALA A 39 7.30 -15.23 -17.06
CA ALA A 39 8.36 -15.71 -17.93
C ALA A 39 8.60 -17.23 -17.81
N ARG A 40 8.26 -17.84 -16.65
CA ARG A 40 8.50 -19.26 -16.37
C ARG A 40 7.27 -20.15 -16.57
N TYR A 41 6.07 -19.62 -16.39
CA TYR A 41 4.80 -20.34 -16.46
C TYR A 41 3.87 -19.72 -17.50
N ASN A 42 2.69 -20.30 -17.69
CA ASN A 42 1.72 -19.74 -18.63
C ASN A 42 1.26 -18.34 -18.17
N PRO A 43 1.48 -17.29 -18.98
CA PRO A 43 1.28 -15.90 -18.56
C PRO A 43 -0.18 -15.57 -18.21
N LEU A 44 -1.15 -16.24 -18.84
CA LEU A 44 -2.57 -16.01 -18.55
C LEU A 44 -2.96 -16.52 -17.16
N PHE A 45 -2.49 -17.71 -16.78
CA PHE A 45 -2.75 -18.26 -15.45
C PHE A 45 -2.03 -17.47 -14.36
N VAL A 46 -0.81 -17.01 -14.64
CA VAL A 46 -0.05 -16.16 -13.72
C VAL A 46 -0.79 -14.84 -13.51
N LEU A 47 -1.20 -14.16 -14.58
CA LEU A 47 -1.97 -12.92 -14.51
C LEU A 47 -3.22 -13.07 -13.64
N ILE A 48 -4.04 -14.08 -13.89
CA ILE A 48 -5.27 -14.33 -13.11
C ILE A 48 -4.95 -14.60 -11.65
N GLY A 49 -3.93 -15.42 -11.36
CA GLY A 49 -3.52 -15.73 -9.99
C GLY A 49 -3.09 -14.49 -9.21
N ILE A 50 -2.25 -13.64 -9.82
CA ILE A 50 -1.79 -12.40 -9.20
C ILE A 50 -2.94 -11.41 -9.00
N MET A 51 -3.81 -11.25 -9.99
CA MET A 51 -4.98 -10.36 -9.89
C MET A 51 -5.89 -10.76 -8.73
N ILE A 52 -6.16 -12.07 -8.57
CA ILE A 52 -6.93 -12.59 -7.44
C ILE A 52 -6.21 -12.33 -6.13
N SER A 53 -4.90 -12.61 -6.07
CA SER A 53 -4.10 -12.45 -4.85
C SER A 53 -4.04 -10.99 -4.38
N LEU A 54 -3.76 -10.05 -5.28
CA LEU A 54 -3.74 -8.61 -5.00
C LEU A 54 -5.11 -8.09 -4.59
N THR A 55 -6.18 -8.48 -5.31
CA THR A 55 -7.55 -8.08 -4.96
C THR A 55 -7.91 -8.53 -3.54
N LEU A 56 -7.59 -9.78 -3.19
CA LEU A 56 -7.88 -10.33 -1.88
C LEU A 56 -7.07 -9.60 -0.78
N LEU A 57 -5.80 -9.32 -1.05
CA LEU A 57 -4.94 -8.55 -0.14
C LEU A 57 -5.47 -7.14 0.09
N SER A 58 -5.88 -6.42 -0.96
CA SER A 58 -6.43 -5.07 -0.84
C SER A 58 -7.74 -5.05 -0.04
N ILE A 59 -8.67 -5.99 -0.30
CA ILE A 59 -9.92 -6.10 0.46
C ILE A 59 -9.63 -6.32 1.94
N MET A 60 -8.69 -7.22 2.24
CA MET A 60 -8.29 -7.55 3.60
C MET A 60 -7.65 -6.35 4.30
N ALA A 61 -6.79 -5.60 3.61
CA ALA A 61 -6.18 -4.38 4.12
C ALA A 61 -7.23 -3.29 4.44
N ILE A 62 -8.21 -3.08 3.56
CA ILE A 62 -9.28 -2.10 3.77
C ILE A 62 -10.15 -2.47 4.97
N TYR A 63 -10.56 -3.74 5.09
CA TYR A 63 -11.36 -4.23 6.21
C TYR A 63 -10.61 -4.09 7.54
N LEU A 64 -9.34 -4.50 7.57
CA LEU A 64 -8.50 -4.40 8.76
C LEU A 64 -8.28 -2.94 9.16
N GLY A 65 -7.98 -2.07 8.20
CA GLY A 65 -7.81 -0.63 8.43
C GLY A 65 -9.09 0.01 9.00
N LYS A 66 -10.25 -0.31 8.43
CA LYS A 66 -11.55 0.16 8.95
C LYS A 66 -11.80 -0.33 10.37
N PHE A 67 -11.55 -1.61 10.64
CA PHE A 67 -11.74 -2.19 11.98
C PHE A 67 -10.88 -1.48 13.03
N ILE A 68 -9.60 -1.28 12.72
CA ILE A 68 -8.64 -0.59 13.60
C ILE A 68 -9.06 0.87 13.83
N SER A 69 -9.44 1.58 12.76
CA SER A 69 -9.89 2.97 12.84
C SER A 69 -11.13 3.16 13.71
N THR A 70 -12.04 2.18 13.76
CA THR A 70 -13.23 2.28 14.63
C THR A 70 -12.97 2.00 16.11
N ARG A 71 -11.85 1.33 16.45
CA ARG A 71 -11.56 0.90 17.83
C ARG A 71 -10.45 1.72 18.50
N ILE A 72 -9.57 2.36 17.72
CA ILE A 72 -8.35 3.00 18.22
C ILE A 72 -8.34 4.47 17.84
N ASN A 73 -7.99 5.33 18.80
CA ASN A 73 -7.82 6.77 18.57
C ASN A 73 -6.67 7.03 17.57
N GLU A 74 -6.90 7.89 16.57
CA GLU A 74 -5.93 8.25 15.52
C GLU A 74 -4.55 8.65 16.07
N ARG A 75 -4.49 9.30 17.24
CA ARG A 75 -3.23 9.71 17.86
C ARG A 75 -2.36 8.52 18.28
N ILE A 76 -2.98 7.44 18.73
CA ILE A 76 -2.28 6.21 19.11
C ILE A 76 -1.81 5.48 17.84
N LEU A 77 -2.67 5.42 16.81
CA LEU A 77 -2.34 4.79 15.55
C LEU A 77 -1.14 5.47 14.86
N SER A 78 -1.12 6.81 14.85
CA SER A 78 0.00 7.60 14.31
C SER A 78 1.31 7.36 15.08
N LYS A 79 1.26 7.32 16.43
CA LYS A 79 2.45 7.00 17.24
C LYS A 79 3.00 5.60 16.96
N ILE A 80 2.13 4.60 16.86
CA ILE A 80 2.53 3.23 16.55
C ILE A 80 3.17 3.19 15.16
N GLY A 81 2.54 3.81 14.15
CA GLY A 81 3.08 3.89 12.81
C GLY A 81 4.48 4.52 12.77
N GLY A 82 4.69 5.63 13.48
CA GLY A 82 6.00 6.28 13.57
C GLY A 82 7.06 5.42 14.25
N ILE A 83 6.71 4.72 15.34
CA ILE A 83 7.64 3.81 16.03
C ILE A 83 8.04 2.64 15.12
N VAL A 84 7.07 2.02 14.44
CA VAL A 84 7.33 0.94 13.48
C VAL A 84 8.20 1.43 12.32
N PHE A 85 7.94 2.64 11.81
CA PHE A 85 8.74 3.24 10.74
C PHE A 85 10.20 3.46 11.17
N ILE A 86 10.44 4.01 12.37
CA ILE A 86 11.79 4.18 12.91
C ILE A 86 12.48 2.83 13.09
N LEU A 87 11.78 1.83 13.65
CA LEU A 87 12.34 0.48 13.84
C LEU A 87 12.77 -0.14 12.52
N ILE A 88 11.90 -0.12 11.50
CA ILE A 88 12.22 -0.63 10.17
C ILE A 88 13.42 0.11 9.58
N GLY A 89 13.45 1.44 9.68
CA GLY A 89 14.58 2.25 9.20
C GLY A 89 15.90 1.90 9.87
N VAL A 90 15.90 1.70 11.19
CA VAL A 90 17.09 1.28 11.94
C VAL A 90 17.54 -0.13 11.54
N VAL A 91 16.60 -1.08 11.43
CA VAL A 91 16.92 -2.44 11.00
C VAL A 91 17.55 -2.44 9.61
N PHE A 92 17.02 -1.65 8.68
CA PHE A 92 17.55 -1.52 7.31
C PHE A 92 18.88 -0.78 7.24
N LEU A 93 19.18 0.11 8.21
CA LEU A 93 20.47 0.76 8.31
C LEU A 93 21.57 -0.19 8.83
N VAL A 94 21.18 -1.12 9.72
CA VAL A 94 22.10 -2.06 10.36
C VAL A 94 22.32 -3.33 9.53
N THR A 95 21.30 -3.78 8.79
CA THR A 95 21.32 -5.02 7.97
C THR A 95 21.67 -4.71 6.53
#